data_AF-A0A533BHS9-F1
#
_entry.id   AF-A0A533BHS9-F1
#
_cell.length_a   1.000
_cell.length_b   1.000
_cell.length_c   1.000
_cell.angle_alpha   90.00
_cell.angle_beta   90.00
_cell.angle_gamma   90.00
#
_symmetry.space_group_name_H-M   'P 1'
#
loop_
_entity.id
_entity.type
_entity.pdbx_description
1 polymer ?
#
loop_
_entity_poly.entity_id
_entity_poly.type
_entity_poly.pdbx_seq_one_letter_code
_entity_poly.pdbx_strand_id
1 'polypeptide(L)'
;MMNYRAVTLAVVALFLSVSFLVSSVVAAEKDSIMMKDGKMVRFHDGKEVGRMDRETTMSNGTKVTMKGKMITKDGKEMQLQEGQMVMMDGKMMEGEKDVKMEGMGK
;
A
#
# COMPACT_ATOMS: atom_id res chain seq x y z
N MET A 1 -34.02 -22.24 42.67
CA MET A 1 -33.41 -20.92 42.90
C MET A 1 -31.99 -20.97 42.38
N MET A 2 -31.73 -20.48 41.17
CA MET A 2 -30.37 -20.46 40.61
C MET A 2 -29.54 -19.39 41.29
N ASN A 3 -28.38 -19.82 41.78
CA ASN A 3 -27.45 -19.05 42.60
C ASN A 3 -26.98 -17.81 41.81
N TYR A 4 -27.46 -16.62 42.19
CA TYR A 4 -27.15 -15.34 41.54
C TYR A 4 -25.64 -15.06 41.39
N ARG A 5 -24.81 -15.67 42.24
CA ARG A 5 -23.33 -15.61 42.15
C ARG A 5 -22.80 -16.27 40.86
N ALA A 6 -23.39 -17.40 40.48
CA ALA A 6 -23.04 -18.11 39.24
C ALA A 6 -23.56 -17.36 38.00
N VAL A 7 -24.75 -16.76 38.08
CA VAL A 7 -25.32 -15.94 37.00
C VAL A 7 -24.51 -14.66 36.80
N THR A 8 -24.08 -14.00 37.87
CA THR A 8 -23.24 -12.78 37.82
C THR A 8 -21.88 -13.07 37.20
N LEU A 9 -21.22 -14.17 37.58
CA LEU A 9 -19.92 -14.56 37.00
C LEU A 9 -20.03 -14.89 35.50
N ALA A 10 -21.12 -15.54 35.08
CA ALA A 10 -21.34 -15.85 33.67
C ALA A 10 -21.55 -14.59 32.80
N VAL A 11 -22.26 -13.57 33.31
CA VAL A 11 -22.49 -12.31 32.59
C VAL A 11 -21.21 -11.46 32.48
N VAL A 12 -20.39 -11.43 33.55
CA VAL A 12 -19.11 -10.70 33.54
C VAL A 12 -18.09 -11.38 32.60
N ALA A 13 -18.06 -12.71 32.56
CA ALA A 13 -17.21 -13.45 31.63
C ALA A 13 -17.60 -13.21 30.16
N LEU A 14 -18.91 -13.13 29.87
CA LEU A 14 -19.40 -12.87 28.51
C LEU A 14 -19.05 -11.46 28.01
N PHE A 15 -19.07 -10.46 28.90
CA PHE A 15 -18.71 -9.07 28.59
C PHE A 15 -17.20 -8.85 28.42
N LEU A 16 -16.37 -9.59 29.15
CA LEU A 16 -14.90 -9.52 29.02
C LEU A 16 -14.39 -10.11 27.70
N SER A 17 -15.14 -11.04 27.08
CA SER A 17 -14.76 -11.62 25.77
C SER A 17 -15.08 -10.72 24.56
N VAL A 18 -16.13 -9.90 24.62
CA VAL A 18 -16.53 -9.04 23.48
C VAL A 18 -15.55 -7.89 23.24
N SER A 19 -14.78 -7.48 24.26
CA SER A 19 -13.85 -6.35 24.15
C SER A 19 -12.51 -6.70 23.50
N PHE A 20 -12.23 -7.98 23.24
CA PHE A 20 -10.95 -8.42 22.66
C PHE A 20 -10.94 -8.53 21.13
N LEU A 21 -12.07 -8.27 20.46
CA LEU A 21 -12.22 -8.36 19.00
C LEU A 21 -12.28 -6.98 18.30
N VAL A 22 -11.55 -5.99 18.79
CA VAL A 22 -11.43 -4.67 18.10
C VAL A 22 -10.00 -4.12 18.13
N SER A 23 -9.04 -4.93 17.67
CA SER A 23 -7.73 -4.40 17.25
C SER A 23 -7.08 -5.28 16.18
N SER A 24 -7.86 -5.77 15.23
CA SER A 24 -7.31 -5.94 13.89
C SER A 24 -7.41 -4.57 13.22
N VAL A 25 -6.56 -3.64 13.66
CA VAL A 25 -6.26 -2.44 12.89
C VAL A 25 -5.93 -2.97 11.50
N VAL A 26 -6.81 -2.67 10.55
CA VAL A 26 -6.54 -2.86 9.13
C VAL A 26 -5.39 -1.92 8.83
N ALA A 27 -4.17 -2.40 9.05
CA ALA A 27 -2.98 -1.81 8.48
C ALA A 27 -3.25 -1.86 6.98
N ALA A 28 -3.65 -0.73 6.42
CA ALA A 28 -3.72 -0.55 4.98
C ALA A 28 -2.29 -0.79 4.50
N GLU A 29 -2.01 -2.03 4.06
CA GLU A 29 -0.74 -2.43 3.49
C GLU A 29 -0.48 -1.51 2.30
N LYS A 30 0.29 -0.44 2.53
CA LYS A 30 0.64 0.53 1.51
C LYS A 30 1.83 0.00 0.72
N ASP A 31 1.57 -1.00 -0.12
CA ASP A 31 2.53 -1.42 -1.12
C ASP A 31 2.77 -0.26 -2.09
N SER A 32 4.04 0.11 -2.18
CA SER A 32 4.53 1.15 -3.08
C SER A 32 5.85 0.71 -3.68
N ILE A 33 6.20 1.32 -4.79
CA ILE A 33 7.41 1.05 -5.55
C ILE A 33 8.09 2.39 -5.80
N MET A 34 9.35 2.51 -5.42
CA MET A 34 10.14 3.71 -5.58
C MET A 34 11.31 3.45 -6.52
N MET A 35 11.66 4.46 -7.32
CA MET A 35 12.86 4.44 -8.15
C MET A 35 14.03 4.99 -7.32
N LYS A 36 15.04 4.15 -7.07
CA LYS A 36 16.22 4.50 -6.25
C LYS A 36 17.47 3.96 -6.92
N ASP A 37 18.45 4.81 -7.19
CA ASP A 37 19.73 4.42 -7.82
C ASP A 37 19.51 3.75 -9.20
N GLY A 38 18.54 4.26 -9.97
CA GLY A 38 18.15 3.68 -11.26
C GLY A 38 17.48 2.30 -11.20
N LYS A 39 17.11 1.81 -10.00
CA LYS A 39 16.46 0.51 -9.78
C LYS A 39 15.14 0.68 -9.06
N MET A 40 14.18 -0.15 -9.42
CA MET A 40 12.89 -0.21 -8.71
C MET A 40 13.05 -1.00 -7.41
N VAL A 41 12.62 -0.39 -6.29
CA VAL A 41 12.54 -1.01 -4.96
C VAL A 41 11.10 -1.01 -4.49
N ARG A 42 10.64 -2.16 -3.99
CA ARG A 42 9.33 -2.27 -3.35
C ARG A 42 9.44 -1.85 -1.90
N PHE A 43 8.44 -1.08 -1.49
CA PHE A 43 8.16 -0.68 -0.13
C PHE A 43 6.84 -1.30 0.28
N HIS A 44 6.85 -2.10 1.33
CA HIS A 44 5.65 -2.63 1.94
C HIS A 44 5.54 -2.03 3.33
N ASP A 45 4.40 -1.40 3.62
CA ASP A 45 4.18 -0.72 4.91
C ASP A 45 5.29 0.31 5.25
N GLY A 46 5.75 1.06 4.23
CA GLY A 46 6.84 2.04 4.39
C GLY A 46 8.24 1.45 4.60
N LYS A 47 8.39 0.11 4.56
CA LYS A 47 9.67 -0.58 4.68
C LYS A 47 10.11 -1.12 3.33
N GLU A 48 11.38 -0.91 2.98
CA GLU A 48 11.98 -1.49 1.77
C GLU A 48 11.98 -3.03 1.91
N VAL A 49 11.13 -3.72 1.16
CA VAL A 49 11.06 -5.19 1.16
C VAL A 49 12.06 -5.82 0.21
N GLY A 50 12.51 -5.07 -0.79
CA GLY A 50 13.55 -5.53 -1.70
C GLY A 50 13.45 -4.90 -3.08
N ARG A 51 14.44 -5.21 -3.91
CA ARG A 51 14.47 -4.80 -5.32
C ARG A 51 13.48 -5.60 -6.13
N MET A 52 12.90 -4.95 -7.14
CA MET A 52 12.06 -5.62 -8.12
C MET A 52 12.95 -6.43 -9.07
N ASP A 53 12.79 -7.75 -9.06
CA ASP A 53 13.52 -8.68 -9.95
C ASP A 53 12.74 -9.01 -11.25
N ARG A 54 11.49 -8.58 -11.34
CA ARG A 54 10.62 -8.81 -12.51
C ARG A 54 9.75 -7.60 -12.75
N GLU A 55 9.24 -7.45 -13.97
CA GLU A 55 8.15 -6.51 -14.24
C GLU A 55 6.93 -6.82 -13.37
N THR A 56 6.22 -5.79 -12.94
CA THR A 56 5.03 -5.89 -12.11
C THR A 56 3.90 -5.15 -12.79
N THR A 57 2.77 -5.81 -12.97
CA THR A 57 1.54 -5.14 -13.36
C THR A 57 0.83 -4.63 -12.11
N MET A 58 0.52 -3.34 -12.08
CA MET A 58 -0.24 -2.67 -11.04
C MET A 58 -1.72 -3.03 -11.13
N SER A 59 -2.47 -2.76 -10.07
CA SER A 59 -3.91 -3.06 -10.02
C SER A 59 -4.71 -2.30 -11.08
N ASN A 60 -4.24 -1.12 -11.51
CA ASN A 60 -4.86 -0.35 -12.58
C ASN A 60 -4.54 -0.85 -14.01
N GLY A 61 -3.74 -1.92 -14.15
CA GLY A 61 -3.30 -2.45 -15.43
C GLY A 61 -2.05 -1.81 -16.03
N THR A 62 -1.43 -0.85 -15.33
CA THR A 62 -0.12 -0.28 -15.69
C THR A 62 0.97 -1.29 -15.41
N LYS A 63 1.85 -1.56 -16.38
CA LYS A 63 3.05 -2.39 -16.21
C LYS A 63 4.23 -1.52 -15.81
N VAL A 64 4.93 -1.88 -14.75
CA VAL A 64 6.17 -1.23 -14.34
C VAL A 64 7.34 -2.19 -14.53
N THR A 65 8.35 -1.74 -15.24
CA THR A 65 9.58 -2.50 -15.50
C THR A 65 10.65 -2.18 -14.46
N MET A 66 11.65 -3.05 -14.35
CA MET A 66 12.76 -2.91 -13.38
C MET A 66 13.63 -1.67 -13.63
N LYS A 67 13.57 -1.11 -14.84
CA LYS A 67 14.26 0.13 -15.26
C LYS A 67 13.46 1.40 -14.95
N GLY A 68 12.31 1.29 -14.28
CA GLY A 68 11.43 2.42 -14.01
C GLY A 68 10.55 2.84 -15.17
N LYS A 69 10.58 2.15 -16.32
CA LYS A 69 9.61 2.39 -17.39
C LYS A 69 8.24 1.84 -16.97
N MET A 70 7.24 2.69 -16.93
CA MET A 70 5.82 2.38 -16.76
C MET A 70 5.11 2.39 -18.11
N ILE A 71 4.21 1.44 -18.33
CA ILE A 71 3.42 1.30 -19.56
C ILE A 71 1.97 1.19 -19.11
N THR A 72 1.16 2.22 -19.36
CA THR A 72 -0.26 2.18 -18.98
C THR A 72 -1.03 1.19 -19.86
N LYS A 73 -2.27 0.88 -19.46
CA LYS A 73 -3.16 0.02 -20.25
C LYS A 73 -3.39 0.55 -21.67
N ASP A 74 -3.40 1.88 -21.84
CA ASP A 74 -3.52 2.57 -23.13
C ASP A 74 -2.24 2.50 -23.99
N GLY A 75 -1.16 1.89 -23.49
CA GLY A 75 0.13 1.81 -24.17
C GLY A 75 0.99 3.06 -24.00
N LYS A 76 0.61 4.01 -23.13
CA LYS A 76 1.43 5.18 -22.84
C LYS A 76 2.62 4.77 -21.99
N GLU A 77 3.82 5.05 -22.50
CA GLU A 77 5.06 4.79 -21.78
C GLU A 77 5.51 6.03 -21.00
N MET A 78 5.88 5.85 -19.74
CA MET A 78 6.38 6.90 -18.84
C MET A 78 7.64 6.39 -18.15
N GLN A 79 8.63 7.24 -17.93
CA GLN A 79 9.88 6.87 -17.26
C GLN A 79 9.88 7.44 -15.84
N LEU A 80 9.97 6.58 -14.83
CA LEU A 80 10.18 6.99 -13.45
C LEU A 80 11.58 7.57 -13.28
N GLN A 81 11.63 8.73 -12.64
CA GLN A 81 12.84 9.40 -12.20
C GLN A 81 13.18 8.99 -10.76
N GLU A 82 14.45 9.14 -10.41
CA GLU A 82 14.93 8.85 -9.05
C GLU A 82 14.17 9.68 -8.01
N GLY A 83 13.74 9.02 -6.93
CA GLY A 83 12.94 9.63 -5.87
C GLY A 83 11.43 9.64 -6.13
N GLN A 84 10.96 9.28 -7.32
CA GLN A 84 9.53 9.07 -7.57
C GLN A 84 9.07 7.76 -6.95
N MET A 85 7.93 7.79 -6.25
CA MET A 85 7.25 6.61 -5.76
C MET A 85 5.89 6.44 -6.44
N VAL A 86 5.49 5.20 -6.64
CA VAL A 86 4.18 4.84 -7.18
C VAL A 86 3.57 3.81 -6.25
N MET A 87 2.37 4.06 -5.78
CA MET A 87 1.59 3.10 -5.00
C MET A 87 1.03 2.01 -5.91
N MET A 88 0.78 0.82 -5.38
CA MET A 88 0.21 -0.30 -6.15
C MET A 88 -1.16 0.01 -6.79
N ASP A 89 -1.86 1.01 -6.24
CA ASP A 89 -3.11 1.59 -6.75
C ASP A 89 -2.92 2.41 -8.05
N GLY A 90 -1.68 2.72 -8.41
CA GLY A 90 -1.31 3.56 -9.55
C GLY A 90 -1.19 5.05 -9.24
N LYS A 91 -1.38 5.44 -7.97
CA LYS A 91 -1.11 6.81 -7.51
C LYS A 91 0.39 7.05 -7.48
N MET A 92 0.85 8.02 -8.26
CA MET A 92 2.21 8.52 -8.20
C MET A 92 2.30 9.53 -7.06
N MET A 93 3.29 9.39 -6.20
CA MET A 93 3.70 10.42 -5.26
C MET A 93 5.14 10.80 -5.59
N GLU A 94 5.36 12.08 -5.84
CA GLU A 94 6.72 12.62 -5.86
C GLU A 94 7.10 12.93 -4.43
N GLY A 95 8.21 12.37 -3.97
CA GLY A 95 8.79 12.76 -2.69
C GLY A 95 9.17 14.23 -2.74
N GLU A 96 8.38 15.08 -2.08
CA GLU A 96 8.60 16.51 -1.79
C GLU A 96 9.72 17.17 -2.60
N LYS A 97 9.41 17.50 -3.86
CA LYS A 97 10.00 18.59 -4.68
C LYS A 97 9.31 18.59 -6.04
N ASP A 98 8.31 19.46 -6.15
CA ASP A 98 7.88 20.12 -7.39
C ASP A 98 7.87 19.29 -8.70
N VAL A 99 6.80 18.55 -8.99
CA VAL A 99 6.31 18.48 -10.39
C VAL A 99 4.83 18.84 -10.42
N LYS A 100 4.66 20.15 -10.56
CA LYS A 100 3.69 20.75 -11.46
C LYS A 100 3.60 19.93 -12.76
N MET A 101 2.72 18.92 -12.81
CA MET A 101 2.20 18.43 -14.10
C MET A 101 1.20 19.45 -14.64
N GLU A 102 1.70 20.62 -15.05
CA GLU A 102 1.12 21.32 -16.17
C GLU A 102 1.40 20.49 -17.43
N GLY A 103 0.36 20.16 -18.18
CA GLY A 103 0.51 19.73 -19.56
C GLY A 103 0.37 18.22 -19.79
N MET A 104 -0.88 17.76 -19.85
CA MET A 104 -1.24 16.93 -20.99
C MET A 104 -2.22 17.76 -21.83
N GLY A 105 -1.65 18.41 -22.84
CA GLY A 105 -2.26 19.55 -23.52
C GLY A 105 -3.14 19.22 -24.71
N LYS A 106 -3.74 20.33 -25.16
CA LYS A 106 -4.42 20.64 -26.43
C LYS A 106 -5.80 20.04 -26.64
#